data_AF-A0A9P4S0W6-F1
#
_entry.id   AF-A0A9P4S0W6-F1
#
_cell.length_a   1.000
_cell.length_b   1.000
_cell.length_c   1.000
_cell.angle_alpha   90.00
_cell.angle_beta   90.00
_cell.angle_gamma   90.00
#
_symmetry.space_group_name_H-M   'P 1'
#
loop_
_entity.id
_entity.type
_entity.pdbx_description
1 polymer ?
#
loop_
_entity_poly.entity_id
_entity_poly.type
_entity_poly.pdbx_seq_one_letter_code
_entity_poly.pdbx_strand_id
1 'polypeptide(L)'
;YFGRARDLPGVKELFEAAARPAQHEETPTTRAQLNRNVDAGYYGYNLDEEDGTLLEYEIQKEAEAYEALMGQPDVLDGKEAKGEWEELPGDQGDGVRWSLPGAEEVQEELLERRRRRLLDKLG
;
A
#
# COMPACT_ATOMS: atom_id res chain seq x y z
N TYR A 1 53.73 -15.95 8.15
CA TYR A 1 53.40 -16.20 9.57
C TYR A 1 51.89 -16.03 9.86
N PHE A 2 50.99 -16.31 8.92
CA PHE A 2 49.53 -16.08 9.06
C PHE A 2 48.73 -17.34 9.47
N GLY A 3 49.37 -18.51 9.60
CA GLY A 3 48.67 -19.78 9.87
C GLY A 3 48.17 -19.95 11.31
N ARG A 4 48.84 -19.35 12.30
CA ARG A 4 48.47 -19.52 13.73
C ARG A 4 47.16 -18.85 14.11
N ALA A 5 46.66 -17.90 13.30
CA ALA A 5 45.43 -17.19 13.60
C ALA A 5 44.20 -18.13 13.63
N ARG A 6 44.26 -19.25 12.90
CA ARG A 6 43.21 -20.27 12.88
C ARG A 6 43.20 -21.15 14.14
N ASP A 7 44.34 -21.25 14.83
CA ASP A 7 44.51 -22.09 16.03
C ASP A 7 44.29 -21.30 17.34
N LEU A 8 43.85 -20.04 17.24
CA LEU A 8 43.56 -19.24 18.42
C LEU A 8 42.33 -19.81 19.16
N PRO A 9 42.36 -19.86 20.51
CA PRO A 9 41.20 -20.23 21.31
C PRO A 9 40.02 -19.30 20.97
N GLY A 10 38.84 -19.89 20.77
CA GLY A 10 37.66 -19.21 20.23
C GLY A 10 37.54 -19.25 18.70
N VAL A 11 38.59 -18.86 17.96
CA VAL A 11 38.55 -18.88 16.48
C VAL A 11 38.47 -20.31 15.95
N LYS A 12 39.25 -21.22 16.54
CA LYS A 12 39.24 -22.65 16.19
C LYS A 12 37.85 -23.29 16.42
N GLU A 13 37.21 -22.95 17.53
CA GLU A 13 35.90 -23.49 17.91
C GLU A 13 34.79 -23.04 16.95
N LEU A 14 34.87 -21.80 16.43
CA LEU A 14 33.95 -21.30 15.40
C LEU A 14 34.06 -22.07 14.08
N PHE A 15 35.29 -22.37 13.65
CA PHE A 15 35.50 -23.18 12.44
C PHE A 15 35.07 -24.64 12.63
N GLU A 16 35.28 -25.22 13.81
CA GLU A 16 34.78 -26.57 14.14
C GLU A 16 33.25 -26.61 14.28
N ALA A 17 32.62 -25.55 14.78
CA ALA A 17 31.16 -25.43 14.83
C ALA A 17 30.54 -25.33 13.42
N ALA A 18 31.12 -24.55 12.52
CA ALA A 18 30.65 -24.43 11.13
C ALA A 18 30.95 -25.67 10.28
N ALA A 19 31.99 -26.43 10.61
CA ALA A 19 32.34 -27.67 9.92
C ALA A 19 31.51 -28.88 10.36
N ARG A 20 30.85 -28.79 11.53
CA ARG A 20 29.86 -29.79 11.93
C ARG A 20 28.66 -29.67 10.98
N PRO A 21 28.28 -30.72 10.23
CA PRO A 21 27.07 -30.69 9.44
C PRO A 21 25.93 -30.33 10.38
N ALA A 22 25.14 -29.31 10.04
CA ALA A 22 24.00 -28.90 10.84
C ALA A 22 23.10 -30.13 11.03
N GLN A 23 23.18 -30.77 12.21
CA GLN A 23 22.44 -32.00 12.51
C GLN A 23 20.93 -31.75 12.60
N HIS A 24 20.51 -30.49 12.44
CA HIS A 24 19.15 -30.00 12.51
C HIS A 24 18.89 -28.90 11.47
N GLU A 25 19.45 -29.00 10.25
CA GLU A 25 18.76 -28.35 9.13
C GLU A 25 17.56 -29.23 8.80
N GLU A 26 16.42 -28.88 9.41
CA GLU A 26 15.13 -29.38 8.97
C GLU A 26 15.10 -29.23 7.44
N THR A 27 14.89 -30.35 6.74
CA THR A 27 14.75 -30.34 5.28
C THR A 27 13.83 -29.19 4.90
N PRO A 28 14.21 -28.31 3.96
CA PRO A 28 13.42 -27.13 3.64
C PRO A 28 11.99 -27.59 3.36
N THR A 29 11.07 -27.15 4.22
CA THR A 29 9.67 -27.59 4.16
C THR A 29 9.16 -27.30 2.76
N THR A 30 8.89 -28.34 2.00
CA THR A 30 8.41 -28.19 0.63
C THR A 30 7.03 -27.54 0.65
N ARG A 31 6.70 -26.78 -0.40
CA ARG A 31 5.40 -26.11 -0.48
C ARG A 31 4.22 -27.09 -0.34
N ALA A 32 4.39 -28.33 -0.81
CA ALA A 32 3.42 -29.40 -0.63
C ALA A 32 3.24 -29.84 0.84
N GLN A 33 4.30 -29.82 1.65
CA GLN A 33 4.21 -30.14 3.08
C GLN A 33 3.57 -29.00 3.87
N LEU A 34 3.86 -27.75 3.52
CA LEU A 34 3.21 -26.57 4.12
C LEU A 34 1.71 -26.57 3.85
N ASN A 35 1.29 -26.87 2.62
CA ASN A 35 -0.11 -26.87 2.23
C ASN A 35 -0.91 -28.10 2.71
N ARG A 36 -0.25 -29.11 3.29
CA ARG A 36 -0.92 -30.36 3.71
C ARG A 36 -1.95 -30.15 4.82
N ASN A 37 -1.70 -29.18 5.69
CA ASN A 37 -2.55 -28.85 6.83
C ASN A 37 -3.37 -27.58 6.60
N VAL A 38 -3.38 -27.09 5.36
CA VAL A 38 -4.13 -25.91 4.96
C VAL A 38 -5.52 -26.36 4.51
N ASP A 39 -6.55 -25.91 5.20
CA ASP A 39 -7.94 -26.18 4.85
C ASP A 39 -8.59 -24.97 4.15
N ALA A 40 -9.88 -25.11 3.81
CA ALA A 40 -10.66 -24.03 3.23
C ALA A 40 -10.72 -22.78 4.13
N GLY A 41 -10.65 -22.96 5.46
CA GLY A 41 -10.64 -21.87 6.44
C GLY A 41 -9.41 -20.97 6.31
N TYR A 42 -8.24 -21.52 5.98
CA TYR A 42 -7.05 -20.72 5.68
C TYR A 42 -7.24 -19.77 4.49
N TYR A 43 -8.03 -20.19 3.50
CA TYR A 43 -8.36 -19.37 2.34
C TYR A 43 -9.61 -18.50 2.56
N GLY A 44 -10.13 -18.45 3.78
CA GLY A 44 -11.31 -17.65 4.14
C GLY A 44 -12.64 -18.26 3.72
N TYR A 45 -12.69 -19.55 3.39
CA TYR A 45 -13.91 -20.22 2.89
C TYR A 45 -14.81 -20.83 3.97
N ASN A 46 -14.70 -20.47 5.28
CA ASN A 46 -15.55 -21.03 6.33
C ASN A 46 -16.15 -20.00 7.33
N LEU A 47 -17.48 -20.15 7.51
CA LEU A 47 -18.42 -19.80 8.58
C LEU A 47 -18.81 -18.35 8.94
N ASP A 48 -17.99 -17.32 8.77
CA ASP A 48 -18.42 -15.96 9.21
C ASP A 48 -19.53 -15.36 8.30
N GLU A 49 -19.70 -15.94 7.10
CA GLU A 49 -20.82 -15.62 6.20
C GLU A 49 -22.06 -16.53 6.41
N GLU A 50 -21.98 -17.60 7.21
CA GLU A 50 -23.05 -18.61 7.27
C GLU A 50 -24.23 -18.21 8.17
N ASP A 51 -24.00 -17.39 9.20
CA ASP A 51 -25.04 -16.93 10.12
C ASP A 51 -25.51 -15.48 9.85
N GLY A 52 -24.84 -14.77 8.94
CA GLY A 52 -25.14 -13.39 8.56
C GLY A 52 -24.74 -12.33 9.58
N THR A 53 -24.07 -12.69 10.68
CA THR A 53 -23.69 -11.74 11.74
C THR A 53 -22.67 -10.71 11.26
N LEU A 54 -21.70 -11.13 10.43
CA LEU A 54 -20.75 -10.24 9.78
C LEU A 54 -21.46 -9.24 8.86
N LEU A 55 -22.42 -9.72 8.07
CA LEU A 55 -23.19 -8.88 7.15
C LEU A 55 -24.02 -7.83 7.90
N GLU A 56 -24.68 -8.22 9.00
CA GLU A 56 -25.43 -7.28 9.85
C GLU A 56 -24.52 -6.20 10.45
N TYR A 57 -23.34 -6.61 10.93
CA TYR A 57 -22.34 -5.68 11.46
C TYR A 57 -21.83 -4.71 10.39
N GLU A 58 -21.56 -5.20 9.18
CA GLU A 58 -21.12 -4.39 8.04
C GLU A 58 -22.19 -3.35 7.65
N ILE A 59 -23.45 -3.76 7.50
CA ILE A 59 -24.58 -2.87 7.21
C ILE A 59 -24.69 -1.78 8.28
N GLN A 60 -24.60 -2.16 9.55
CA GLN A 60 -24.65 -1.19 10.65
C GLN A 60 -23.49 -0.17 10.55
N LYS A 61 -22.27 -0.65 10.30
CA LYS A 61 -21.08 0.21 10.20
C LYS A 61 -21.13 1.12 8.98
N GLU A 62 -21.63 0.64 7.86
CA GLU A 62 -21.84 1.43 6.65
C GLU A 62 -22.84 2.56 6.92
N ALA A 63 -23.98 2.26 7.55
CA ALA A 63 -24.97 3.27 7.94
C ALA A 63 -24.38 4.31 8.91
N GLU A 64 -23.64 3.88 9.94
CA GLU A 64 -22.95 4.78 10.87
C GLU A 64 -21.94 5.70 10.14
N ALA A 65 -21.17 5.15 9.20
CA ALA A 65 -20.21 5.91 8.43
C ALA A 65 -20.89 6.92 7.48
N TYR A 66 -21.98 6.51 6.85
CA TYR A 66 -22.77 7.37 5.96
C TYR A 66 -23.38 8.55 6.72
N GLU A 67 -24.01 8.30 7.88
CA GLU A 67 -24.55 9.34 8.75
C GLU A 67 -23.44 10.26 9.28
N ALA A 68 -22.29 9.70 9.66
CA ALA A 68 -21.15 10.51 10.09
C ALA A 68 -20.57 11.38 8.98
N LEU A 69 -20.59 10.91 7.73
CA LEU A 69 -20.14 11.68 6.56
C LEU A 69 -21.14 12.79 6.24
N MET A 70 -22.43 12.48 6.18
CA MET A 70 -23.50 13.45 5.88
C MET A 70 -23.68 14.49 6.99
N GLY A 71 -23.42 14.12 8.25
CA GLY A 71 -23.48 15.02 9.40
C GLY A 71 -22.25 15.90 9.57
N GLN A 72 -21.13 15.59 8.91
CA GLN A 72 -19.98 16.47 8.90
C GLN A 72 -20.22 17.61 7.91
N PRO A 73 -19.98 18.88 8.31
CA PRO A 73 -19.94 19.95 7.34
C PRO A 73 -18.85 19.62 6.32
N ASP A 74 -19.16 19.79 5.03
CA ASP A 74 -18.14 19.71 3.99
C ASP A 74 -17.16 20.86 4.25
N VAL A 75 -15.98 20.54 4.81
CA VAL A 75 -14.96 21.53 5.16
C VAL A 75 -13.77 21.31 4.25
N LEU A 76 -13.70 22.14 3.21
CA LEU A 76 -12.54 22.24 2.34
C LEU A 76 -11.69 23.43 2.82
N ASP A 77 -10.42 23.18 3.14
CA ASP A 77 -9.45 24.19 3.60
C ASP A 77 -9.93 25.05 4.79
N GLY A 78 -10.57 24.43 5.79
CA GLY A 78 -10.98 25.11 7.02
C GLY A 78 -12.14 26.09 6.85
N LYS A 79 -12.84 26.06 5.72
CA LYS A 79 -14.08 26.79 5.47
C LYS A 79 -15.20 25.81 5.18
N GLU A 80 -16.40 26.11 5.69
CA GLU A 80 -17.62 25.44 5.23
C GLU A 80 -17.72 25.61 3.70
N ALA A 81 -17.63 24.49 2.98
CA ALA A 81 -17.95 24.40 1.57
C ALA A 81 -19.45 24.67 1.45
N LYS A 82 -19.79 25.94 1.23
CA LYS A 82 -21.15 26.41 0.94
C LYS A 82 -21.52 26.21 -0.54
N GLY A 83 -20.90 25.24 -1.20
CA GLY A 83 -21.24 24.87 -2.56
C GLY A 83 -22.40 23.88 -2.55
N GLU A 84 -23.34 24.04 -3.47
CA GLU A 84 -24.16 22.90 -3.89
C GLU A 84 -23.19 21.83 -4.41
N TRP A 85 -23.47 20.55 -4.14
CA TRP A 85 -22.67 19.45 -4.69
C TRP A 85 -22.64 19.58 -6.21
N GLU A 86 -21.46 19.86 -6.76
CA GLU A 86 -21.23 19.91 -8.20
C GLU A 86 -20.49 18.63 -8.61
N GLU A 87 -21.10 17.87 -9.54
CA GLU A 87 -20.44 16.71 -10.13
C GLU A 87 -19.19 17.16 -10.90
N LEU A 88 -18.08 16.43 -10.71
CA LEU A 88 -16.86 16.72 -11.42
C LEU A 88 -17.08 16.61 -12.94
N PRO A 89 -16.44 17.48 -13.75
CA PRO A 89 -16.53 17.40 -15.19
C PRO A 89 -16.21 15.99 -15.72
N GLY A 90 -17.16 15.41 -16.45
CA GLY A 90 -17.06 14.07 -17.06
C GLY A 90 -17.57 12.90 -16.24
N ASP A 91 -18.08 13.14 -15.03
CA ASP A 91 -18.82 12.15 -14.24
C ASP A 91 -20.36 12.21 -14.50
N GLN A 92 -20.84 13.28 -15.15
CA GLN A 92 -22.26 13.57 -15.36
C GLN A 92 -22.98 12.66 -16.37
N GLY A 93 -22.28 11.68 -16.97
CA GLY A 93 -22.84 10.78 -17.97
C GLY A 93 -23.23 11.44 -19.31
N ASP A 94 -22.90 12.71 -19.50
CA ASP A 94 -23.13 13.51 -20.72
C ASP A 94 -22.18 13.17 -21.88
N GLY A 95 -21.19 12.31 -21.63
CA GLY A 95 -20.17 11.90 -22.59
C GLY A 95 -19.00 12.90 -22.74
N VAL A 96 -19.02 14.00 -22.00
CA VAL A 96 -17.95 15.01 -22.02
C VAL A 96 -16.84 14.58 -21.07
N ARG A 97 -15.85 13.85 -21.59
CA ARG A 97 -14.71 13.41 -20.78
C ARG A 97 -13.84 14.58 -20.31
N TRP A 98 -13.12 14.37 -19.21
CA TRP A 98 -12.06 15.28 -18.79
C TRP A 98 -11.01 15.42 -19.91
N SER A 99 -10.85 16.65 -20.42
CA SER A 99 -9.77 17.01 -21.33
C SER A 99 -8.46 17.12 -20.56
N LEU A 100 -7.64 16.07 -20.60
CA LEU A 100 -6.29 16.08 -20.04
C LEU A 100 -5.31 16.69 -21.06
N PRO A 101 -4.52 17.71 -20.67
CA PRO A 101 -3.50 18.27 -21.54
C PRO A 101 -2.49 17.21 -22.01
N GLY A 102 -2.03 17.36 -23.25
CA GLY A 102 -0.99 16.50 -23.81
C GLY A 102 0.37 16.73 -23.15
N ALA A 103 1.28 15.77 -23.29
CA ALA A 103 2.64 15.89 -22.75
C ALA A 103 3.39 17.13 -23.31
N GLU A 104 3.17 17.45 -24.59
CA GLU A 104 3.77 18.62 -25.24
C GLU A 104 3.22 19.93 -24.66
N GLU A 105 1.91 20.05 -24.49
CA GLU A 105 1.27 21.24 -23.88
C GLU A 105 1.76 21.48 -22.46
N VAL A 106 1.88 20.41 -21.66
CA VAL A 106 2.46 20.49 -20.31
C VAL A 106 3.91 20.94 -20.35
N GLN A 107 4.70 20.43 -21.30
CA GLN A 107 6.10 20.82 -21.45
C GLN A 107 6.25 22.30 -21.82
N GLU A 108 5.45 22.80 -22.77
CA GLU A 108 5.46 24.20 -23.18
C GLU A 108 5.10 25.11 -22.00
N GLU A 109 4.03 24.81 -21.27
CA GLU A 109 3.62 25.59 -20.10
C GLU A 109 4.71 25.61 -19.01
N LEU A 110 5.39 24.48 -18.77
CA LEU A 110 6.50 24.41 -17.82
C LEU A 110 7.71 25.26 -18.26
N LEU A 111 8.04 25.24 -19.56
CA LEU A 111 9.11 26.07 -20.12
C LEU A 111 8.78 27.56 -20.02
N GLU A 112 7.55 27.95 -20.35
CA GLU A 112 7.08 29.33 -20.20
C GLU A 112 7.12 29.79 -18.75
N ARG A 113 6.62 28.97 -17.82
CA ARG A 113 6.65 29.27 -16.38
C ARG A 113 8.07 29.44 -15.88
N ARG A 114 9.02 28.64 -16.38
CA ARG A 114 10.45 28.80 -16.08
C ARG A 114 11.00 30.10 -16.67
N ARG A 115 10.65 30.45 -17.90
CA ARG A 115 11.08 31.70 -18.55
C ARG A 115 10.59 32.92 -17.77
N ARG A 116 9.32 32.98 -17.39
CA ARG A 116 8.75 34.09 -16.57
C ARG A 116 9.51 34.25 -15.25
N ARG A 117 9.71 33.16 -14.52
CA ARG A 117 10.49 33.17 -13.25
C ARG A 117 11.93 33.64 -13.39
N LEU A 118 12.57 33.38 -14.53
CA LEU A 118 13.93 33.87 -14.78
C LEU A 118 13.93 35.37 -15.07
N LEU A 119 12.98 35.85 -15.86
CA LEU A 119 12.81 37.27 -16.15
C LEU A 119 12.52 38.07 -14.87
N ASP A 120 11.64 37.57 -14.00
CA ASP A 120 11.32 38.21 -12.71
C ASP A 120 12.52 38.29 -11.76
N LYS A 121 13.55 37.44 -11.94
CA LYS A 121 14.79 37.48 -11.15
C LYS A 121 15.86 38.40 -11.74
N LEU A 122 15.69 38.80 -13.00
CA LEU A 122 16.63 39.63 -13.76
C LEU A 122 16.21 41.10 -13.77
N GLY A 123 14.94 41.41 -13.50
CA GLY A 123 14.43 42.75 -13.19
C GLY A 123 14.47 43.05 -11.70
#